data_AF-A0A3P3D9B0-F1
#
_entry.id   AF-A0A3P3D9B0-F1
#
_cell.length_a   1.000
_cell.length_b   1.000
_cell.length_c   1.000
_cell.angle_alpha   90.00
_cell.angle_beta   90.00
_cell.angle_gamma   90.00
#
_symmetry.space_group_name_H-M   'P 1'
#
loop_
_entity.id
_entity.type
_entity.pdbx_description
1 polymer ?
#
loop_
_entity_poly.entity_id
_entity_poly.type
_entity_poly.pdbx_seq_one_letter_code
_entity_poly.pdbx_strand_id
1 'polypeptide(L)'
;MSLIEITNNKAGDITIKIPRGYLRHMVASHNNLPEGSRVTHTKTFSDEVLRQLRSEEEDGSTPLHLMLDEVIEEAIEQGADGVKLGDEE
;
A
#
# COMPACT_ATOMS: atom_id res chain seq x y z
N MET A 1 -10.70 -16.23 4.60
CA MET A 1 -9.28 -16.16 4.18
C MET A 1 -9.05 -14.80 3.59
N SER A 2 -8.40 -13.92 4.34
CA SER A 2 -8.07 -12.59 3.88
C SER A 2 -6.84 -12.11 4.64
N LEU A 3 -5.69 -12.17 4.00
CA LEU A 3 -4.49 -11.50 4.47
C LEU A 3 -3.82 -10.88 3.25
N ILE A 4 -3.43 -9.62 3.37
CA ILE A 4 -2.36 -9.09 2.53
C ILE A 4 -1.12 -9.91 2.90
N GLU A 5 -0.46 -10.51 1.92
CA GLU A 5 0.82 -11.17 2.16
C GLU A 5 1.94 -10.15 1.92
N ILE A 6 2.78 -9.94 2.93
CA ILE A 6 4.00 -9.14 2.82
C ILE A 6 5.16 -10.10 3.05
N THR A 7 6.05 -10.23 2.07
CA THR A 7 7.19 -11.16 2.13
C THR A 7 8.46 -10.46 1.69
N ASN A 8 9.60 -10.80 2.29
CA ASN A 8 10.92 -10.50 1.74
C ASN A 8 11.44 -11.73 0.99
N ASN A 9 11.82 -11.57 -0.28
CA ASN A 9 12.35 -12.68 -1.07
C ASN A 9 13.88 -12.82 -0.88
N LYS A 10 14.48 -13.89 -1.40
CA LYS A 10 15.94 -14.12 -1.27
C LYS A 10 16.81 -13.10 -2.01
N ALA A 11 16.23 -12.32 -2.93
CA ALA A 11 16.92 -11.24 -3.63
C ALA A 11 16.89 -9.92 -2.86
N GLY A 12 16.14 -9.84 -1.74
CA GLY A 12 15.98 -8.64 -0.93
C GLY A 12 14.75 -7.80 -1.29
N ASP A 13 13.90 -8.25 -2.23
CA ASP A 13 12.71 -7.50 -2.61
C ASP A 13 11.58 -7.69 -1.60
N ILE A 14 10.93 -6.60 -1.23
CA ILE A 14 9.65 -6.63 -0.53
C ILE A 14 8.54 -6.85 -1.56
N THR A 15 7.77 -7.93 -1.39
CA THR A 15 6.60 -8.23 -2.22
C THR A 15 5.33 -8.07 -1.38
N ILE A 16 4.39 -7.25 -1.88
CA ILE A 16 3.05 -7.10 -1.31
C ILE A 16 2.06 -7.78 -2.27
N LYS A 17 1.32 -8.78 -1.79
CA LYS A 17 0.25 -9.44 -2.55
C LYS A 17 -1.10 -9.15 -1.92
N ILE A 18 -1.99 -8.61 -2.75
CA ILE A 18 -3.36 -8.29 -2.37
C ILE A 18 -4.29 -9.20 -3.18
N PRO A 19 -4.99 -10.15 -2.53
CA PRO A 19 -5.98 -10.96 -3.21
C PRO A 19 -7.10 -10.08 -3.78
N ARG A 20 -7.49 -10.29 -5.03
CA ARG A 20 -8.58 -9.53 -5.69
C ARG A 20 -9.89 -9.54 -4.89
N GLY A 21 -10.18 -10.64 -4.20
CA GLY A 21 -11.36 -10.74 -3.32
C GLY A 21 -11.32 -9.79 -2.13
N TYR A 22 -10.12 -9.44 -1.65
CA TYR A 22 -9.95 -8.51 -0.53
C TYR A 22 -10.36 -7.09 -0.89
N LEU A 23 -10.11 -6.65 -2.13
CA LEU A 23 -10.54 -5.33 -2.61
C LEU A 23 -12.07 -5.15 -2.52
N ARG A 24 -12.85 -6.23 -2.66
CA ARG A 24 -14.31 -6.18 -2.42
C ARG A 24 -14.63 -5.87 -0.97
N HIS A 25 -13.92 -6.51 -0.05
CA HIS A 25 -14.10 -6.29 1.39
C HIS A 25 -13.72 -4.87 1.77
N MET A 26 -12.60 -4.35 1.24
CA MET A 26 -12.16 -2.98 1.50
C MET A 26 -13.23 -1.95 1.11
N VAL A 27 -13.86 -2.08 -0.07
CA VAL A 27 -14.95 -1.18 -0.48
C VAL A 27 -16.17 -1.29 0.44
N ALA A 28 -16.52 -2.50 0.88
CA ALA A 28 -17.67 -2.69 1.77
C ALA A 28 -17.43 -2.17 3.19
N SER A 29 -16.18 -2.13 3.65
CA SER A 29 -15.80 -1.65 4.99
C SER A 29 -15.30 -0.20 5.02
N HIS A 30 -15.24 0.48 3.86
CA HIS A 30 -14.68 1.82 3.78
C HIS A 30 -15.71 2.87 4.22
N ASN A 31 -15.48 3.48 5.39
CA ASN A 31 -16.45 4.38 6.03
C ASN A 31 -16.77 5.66 5.23
N ASN A 32 -15.90 6.06 4.30
CA ASN A 32 -16.07 7.29 3.52
C ASN A 32 -16.71 7.06 2.14
N LEU A 33 -17.17 5.84 1.81
CA LEU A 33 -17.87 5.59 0.56
C LEU A 33 -19.39 5.76 0.72
N PRO A 34 -20.12 6.14 -0.35
CA PRO A 34 -21.57 6.21 -0.31
C PRO A 34 -22.20 4.89 0.15
N GLU A 35 -23.30 4.97 0.92
CA GLU A 35 -24.01 3.79 1.40
C GLU A 35 -24.40 2.85 0.26
N GLY A 36 -24.18 1.54 0.46
CA GLY A 36 -24.47 0.51 -0.54
C GLY A 36 -23.40 0.35 -1.63
N SER A 37 -22.29 1.11 -1.56
CA SER A 37 -21.14 0.94 -2.45
C SER A 37 -20.62 -0.49 -2.43
N ARG A 38 -20.49 -1.10 -3.61
CA ARG A 38 -20.00 -2.47 -3.77
C ARG A 38 -19.29 -2.68 -5.10
N VAL A 39 -18.30 -3.56 -5.09
CA VAL A 39 -17.60 -3.97 -6.31
C VAL A 39 -18.49 -4.92 -7.12
N THR A 40 -18.86 -4.50 -8.33
CA THR A 40 -19.65 -5.33 -9.26
C THR A 40 -18.76 -6.18 -10.18
N HIS A 41 -17.62 -5.64 -10.61
CA HIS A 41 -16.68 -6.29 -11.53
C HIS A 41 -15.27 -6.27 -10.96
N THR A 42 -14.87 -7.36 -10.31
CA THR A 42 -13.63 -7.38 -9.50
C THR A 42 -12.38 -7.28 -10.30
N LYS A 43 -12.32 -7.93 -11.48
CA LYS A 43 -11.14 -7.82 -12.33
C LYS A 43 -10.92 -6.37 -12.75
N THR A 44 -11.94 -5.74 -13.32
CA THR A 44 -11.92 -4.33 -13.75
C THR A 44 -11.55 -3.39 -12.60
N PHE A 45 -12.15 -3.57 -11.43
CA PHE A 45 -11.82 -2.75 -10.26
C PHE A 45 -10.38 -2.98 -9.78
N SER A 46 -9.88 -4.22 -9.80
CA SER A 46 -8.50 -4.52 -9.44
C SER A 46 -7.51 -3.88 -10.41
N ASP A 47 -7.81 -3.91 -11.71
CA ASP A 47 -6.98 -3.31 -12.75
C ASP A 47 -6.95 -1.78 -12.58
N GLU A 48 -8.07 -1.15 -12.19
CA GLU A 48 -8.14 0.27 -11.89
C GLU A 48 -7.37 0.64 -10.62
N VAL A 49 -7.52 -0.13 -9.53
CA VAL A 49 -6.72 0.08 -8.31
C VAL A 49 -5.23 -0.03 -8.61
N LEU A 50 -4.82 -1.02 -9.42
CA LEU A 50 -3.43 -1.15 -9.84
C LEU A 50 -2.96 0.05 -10.67
N ARG A 51 -3.82 0.58 -11.54
CA ARG A 51 -3.52 1.80 -12.31
C ARG A 51 -3.30 3.00 -11.39
N GLN A 52 -4.16 3.18 -10.39
CA GLN A 52 -4.05 4.26 -9.41
C GLN A 52 -2.77 4.14 -8.57
N LEU A 53 -2.45 2.94 -8.07
CA LEU A 53 -1.22 2.70 -7.31
C LEU A 53 0.07 3.00 -8.10
N ARG A 54 0.00 2.97 -9.43
CA ARG A 54 1.12 3.26 -10.35
C ARG A 54 1.05 4.67 -10.94
N SER A 55 0.03 5.46 -10.58
CA SER A 55 -0.07 6.83 -11.06
C SER A 55 1.05 7.64 -10.40
N GLU A 56 1.81 8.34 -11.23
CA GLU A 56 2.84 9.26 -10.78
C GLU A 56 2.28 10.68 -10.73
N GLU A 57 2.60 11.41 -9.67
CA GLU A 57 2.34 12.84 -9.54
C GLU A 57 3.43 13.66 -10.28
N GLU A 58 3.30 14.98 -10.34
CA GLU A 58 4.25 15.86 -11.04
C GLU A 58 5.68 15.76 -10.50
N ASP A 59 5.85 15.39 -9.24
CA ASP A 59 7.15 15.19 -8.57
C ASP A 59 7.71 13.76 -8.73
N GLY A 60 7.00 12.88 -9.44
CA GLY A 60 7.35 11.47 -9.63
C GLY A 60 6.98 10.56 -8.45
N SER A 61 6.36 11.09 -7.40
CA SER A 61 5.82 10.27 -6.31
C SER A 61 4.64 9.43 -6.79
N THR A 62 4.38 8.31 -6.12
CA THR A 62 3.22 7.45 -6.36
C THR A 62 2.51 7.24 -5.03
N PRO A 63 1.25 6.79 -5.01
CA PRO A 63 0.60 6.41 -3.76
C PRO A 63 1.40 5.38 -2.95
N LEU A 64 2.17 4.51 -3.61
CA LEU A 64 3.03 3.56 -2.92
C LEU A 64 4.22 4.25 -2.23
N HIS A 65 4.80 5.30 -2.82
CA HIS A 65 5.86 6.10 -2.18
C HIS A 65 5.33 6.71 -0.88
N LEU A 66 4.17 7.37 -0.94
CA LEU A 66 3.57 8.01 0.24
C LEU A 66 3.25 7.00 1.36
N MET A 67 2.76 5.81 1.00
CA MET A 67 2.54 4.73 1.97
C MET A 67 3.84 4.22 2.59
N LEU A 68 4.94 4.19 1.83
CA LEU A 68 6.23 3.76 2.34
C LEU A 68 6.89 4.83 3.20
N ASP A 69 6.69 6.11 2.90
CA ASP A 69 7.23 7.22 3.70
C ASP A 69 6.75 7.13 5.15
N GLU A 70 5.44 6.95 5.36
CA GLU A 70 4.85 6.78 6.69
C GLU A 70 5.43 5.56 7.44
N VAL A 71 5.60 4.44 6.72
CA VAL A 71 6.16 3.20 7.31
C VAL A 71 7.65 3.35 7.65
N ILE A 72 8.40 4.08 6.82
CA ILE A 72 9.82 4.37 7.05
C ILE A 72 10.00 5.28 8.25
N GLU A 73 9.21 6.35 8.33
CA GLU A 73 9.20 7.29 9.45
C GLU A 73 8.95 6.54 10.77
N GLU A 74 7.86 5.78 10.85
CA GLU A 74 7.53 4.98 12.03
C GLU A 74 8.63 3.95 12.34
N ALA A 75 9.20 3.27 11.35
CA ALA A 75 10.27 2.31 11.59
C ALA A 75 11.50 2.99 12.22
N ILE A 76 11.87 4.18 11.74
CA ILE A 76 12.97 4.97 12.28
C ILE A 76 12.64 5.43 13.71
N GLU A 77 11.44 5.96 13.96
CA GLU A 77 11.00 6.40 15.28
C GLU A 77 10.99 5.26 16.30
N GLN A 78 10.65 4.05 15.87
CA GLN A 78 10.71 2.83 16.69
C GLN A 78 12.13 2.27 16.85
N GLY A 79 13.15 2.96 16.33
CA GLY A 79 14.56 2.59 16.49
C GLY A 79 15.01 1.46 15.58
N ALA A 80 14.53 1.42 14.32
CA ALA A 80 14.98 0.43 13.35
C ALA A 80 16.51 0.44 13.16
N ASP A 81 17.11 -0.75 13.27
CA ASP A 81 18.52 -0.96 12.98
C ASP A 81 18.81 -0.79 11.47
N GLY A 82 20.00 -0.29 11.15
CA GLY A 82 20.48 -0.19 9.76
C GLY A 82 20.26 1.17 9.09
N VAL A 83 19.70 2.15 9.81
CA VAL A 83 19.64 3.56 9.38
C VAL A 83 20.60 4.37 10.26
N LYS A 84 21.47 5.18 9.64
CA LYS A 84 22.23 6.20 10.34
C LYS A 84 21.43 7.50 10.30
N LEU A 85 20.99 7.98 11.46
CA LEU A 85 20.39 9.30 11.56
C LEU A 85 21.45 10.36 11.26
N GLY A 86 21.06 11.42 10.55
CA GLY A 86 21.92 12.58 10.38
C GLY A 86 22.32 13.13 11.74
N ASP A 87 23.55 13.60 11.87
CA ASP A 87 23.94 14.35 13.06
C ASP A 87 23.13 15.67 13.04
N GLU A 88 22.34 15.95 14.08
CA GLU A 88 21.72 17.28 14.26
C GLU A 88 22.86 18.30 14.36
N GLU A 89 22.95 19.26 13.42
CA GLU A 89 23.88 20.39 13.52
C GLU A 89 23.51 21.34 14.69
#